data_AF-A0AAJ1G9Y2-F1
#
_entry.id   AF-A0AAJ1G9Y2-F1
#
_cell.length_a   1.000
_cell.length_b   1.000
_cell.length_c   1.000
_cell.angle_alpha   90.00
_cell.angle_beta   90.00
_cell.angle_gamma   90.00
#
_symmetry.space_group_name_H-M   'P 1'
#
loop_
_entity.id
_entity.type
_entity.pdbx_description
1 polymer ?
#
loop_
_entity_poly.entity_id
_entity_poly.type
_entity_poly.pdbx_seq_one_letter_code
_entity_poly.pdbx_strand_id
1 'polypeptide(L)'
;MNNDIIGKEVVFYENNTWNHIIKEINLYTYTIEYGIKSGFSDKEQAEQSYFFFNEKFQKDIERIKRLTNIQYTFTEYLDFWMKNLYLPYSDSSAKVGYSWTIYQIILPKVKRDVLLGMVTTKFLDDLIDECDGYSNALLPWLIKSFIWH
;
A
#
# COMPACT_ATOMS: atom_id res chain seq x y z
N MET A 1 3.97 -9.27 -12.56
CA MET A 1 2.96 -10.30 -12.92
C MET A 1 1.99 -10.37 -11.74
N ASN A 2 0.78 -9.83 -11.91
CA ASN A 2 -0.23 -9.69 -10.87
C ASN A 2 -0.87 -11.04 -10.58
N ASN A 3 -0.60 -11.64 -9.42
CA ASN A 3 -1.16 -12.94 -9.05
C ASN A 3 -1.67 -13.03 -7.60
N ASP A 4 -2.07 -11.92 -6.98
CA ASP A 4 -2.62 -11.94 -5.59
C ASP A 4 -4.00 -11.26 -5.42
N ILE A 5 -4.80 -11.08 -6.48
CA ILE A 5 -6.18 -10.54 -6.37
C ILE A 5 -7.25 -11.63 -6.51
N ILE A 6 -6.86 -12.89 -6.75
CA ILE A 6 -7.80 -14.02 -6.78
C ILE A 6 -8.10 -14.43 -5.34
N GLY A 7 -8.93 -13.63 -4.64
CA GLY A 7 -9.36 -13.95 -3.27
C GLY A 7 -9.95 -12.81 -2.45
N LYS A 8 -9.90 -11.56 -2.92
CA LYS A 8 -10.49 -10.42 -2.21
C LYS A 8 -11.62 -9.83 -3.05
N GLU A 9 -12.84 -9.82 -2.50
CA GLU A 9 -14.00 -9.23 -3.16
C GLU A 9 -13.71 -7.73 -3.42
N VAL A 10 -13.64 -7.34 -4.70
CA VAL A 10 -13.24 -5.98 -5.13
C VAL A 10 -14.37 -4.95 -5.00
N VAL A 11 -15.58 -5.44 -4.75
CA VAL A 11 -16.81 -4.68 -4.54
C VAL A 11 -17.48 -5.15 -3.25
N PHE A 12 -18.26 -4.28 -2.62
CA PHE A 12 -18.98 -4.58 -1.39
C PHE A 12 -20.37 -3.95 -1.42
N TYR A 13 -21.31 -4.51 -0.66
CA TYR A 13 -22.70 -4.05 -0.60
C TYR A 13 -22.94 -3.28 0.70
N GLU A 14 -23.26 -1.98 0.59
CA GLU A 14 -23.52 -1.11 1.74
C GLU A 14 -24.50 0.01 1.32
N ASN A 15 -25.36 0.47 2.24
CA ASN A 15 -26.37 1.50 2.00
C ASN A 15 -27.34 1.16 0.84
N ASN A 16 -27.72 -0.12 0.71
CA ASN A 16 -28.58 -0.65 -0.35
C ASN A 16 -28.01 -0.52 -1.78
N THR A 17 -26.73 -0.24 -1.93
CA THR A 17 -26.06 -0.16 -3.23
C THR A 17 -24.77 -0.98 -3.26
N TRP A 18 -24.40 -1.44 -4.45
CA TRP A 18 -23.06 -1.98 -4.69
C TRP A 18 -22.05 -0.84 -4.78
N ASN A 19 -20.89 -1.02 -4.17
CA ASN A 19 -19.86 0.00 -3.99
C ASN A 19 -18.46 -0.61 -4.23
N HIS A 20 -17.49 0.24 -4.55
CA HIS A 20 -16.08 -0.16 -4.62
C HIS A 20 -15.15 0.97 -4.18
N ILE A 21 -13.92 0.60 -3.83
CA ILE A 21 -12.88 1.58 -3.49
C ILE A 21 -12.25 2.11 -4.78
N ILE A 22 -12.01 3.42 -4.84
CA ILE A 22 -11.22 4.08 -5.87
C ILE A 22 -9.91 4.58 -5.28
N LYS A 23 -8.86 4.60 -6.11
CA LYS A 23 -7.56 5.16 -5.79
C LYS A 23 -7.28 6.30 -6.75
N GLU A 24 -6.87 7.43 -6.21
CA GLU A 24 -6.47 8.60 -6.98
C GLU A 24 -5.18 9.17 -6.41
N ILE A 25 -4.42 9.89 -7.22
CA ILE A 25 -3.14 10.47 -6.79
C ILE A 25 -3.34 11.97 -6.63
N ASN A 26 -3.14 12.45 -5.41
CA ASN A 26 -3.08 13.88 -5.17
C ASN A 26 -1.79 14.42 -5.79
N LEU A 27 -1.92 15.21 -6.85
CA LEU A 27 -0.77 15.71 -7.61
C LEU A 27 0.06 16.76 -6.85
N TYR A 28 -0.47 17.33 -5.77
CA TYR A 28 0.24 18.32 -4.95
C TYR A 28 1.13 17.65 -3.90
N THR A 29 0.65 16.54 -3.32
CA THR A 29 1.34 15.82 -2.23
C THR A 29 1.95 14.50 -2.67
N TYR A 30 1.65 14.04 -3.89
CA TYR A 30 2.00 12.71 -4.42
C TYR A 30 1.53 11.54 -3.54
N THR A 31 0.48 11.77 -2.74
CA THR A 31 -0.15 10.76 -1.89
C THR A 31 -1.26 10.06 -2.64
N ILE A 32 -1.39 8.74 -2.44
CA ILE A 32 -2.52 7.96 -2.94
C ILE A 32 -3.69 8.15 -1.98
N GLU A 33 -4.76 8.73 -2.49
CA GLU A 33 -6.02 8.94 -1.80
C GLU A 33 -7.02 7.85 -2.14
N TYR A 34 -7.84 7.48 -1.16
CA TYR A 34 -8.84 6.42 -1.26
C TYR A 34 -10.22 7.03 -1.13
N GLY A 35 -11.10 6.69 -2.06
CA GLY A 35 -12.52 7.08 -2.04
C GLY A 35 -13.43 5.87 -2.20
N ILE A 36 -14.73 6.06 -1.97
CA ILE A 36 -15.76 5.05 -2.24
C ILE A 36 -16.61 5.54 -3.40
N LYS A 37 -16.75 4.70 -4.43
CA LYS A 37 -17.71 4.91 -5.50
C LYS A 37 -18.93 4.05 -5.21
N SER A 38 -20.08 4.69 -5.01
CA SER A 38 -21.35 4.07 -4.65
C SER A 38 -22.44 4.34 -5.68
N GLY A 39 -23.60 3.70 -5.53
CA GLY A 39 -24.79 3.92 -6.35
C GLY A 39 -25.03 2.88 -7.45
N PHE A 40 -24.31 1.77 -7.46
CA PHE A 40 -24.53 0.71 -8.44
C PHE A 40 -25.68 -0.21 -8.01
N SER A 41 -26.58 -0.49 -8.95
CA SER A 41 -27.72 -1.39 -8.75
C SER A 41 -27.31 -2.86 -8.69
N ASP A 42 -26.25 -3.22 -9.40
CA ASP A 42 -25.76 -4.58 -9.52
C ASP A 42 -24.24 -4.67 -9.32
N LYS A 43 -23.81 -5.87 -8.96
CA LYS A 43 -22.43 -6.19 -8.64
C LYS A 43 -21.52 -6.03 -9.86
N GLU A 44 -21.99 -6.44 -11.03
CA GLU A 44 -21.21 -6.45 -12.27
C GLU A 44 -20.86 -5.02 -12.72
N GLN A 45 -21.80 -4.08 -12.64
CA GLN A 45 -21.58 -2.66 -12.90
C GLN A 45 -20.54 -2.07 -11.94
N ALA A 46 -20.61 -2.42 -10.66
CA ALA A 46 -19.62 -1.98 -9.68
C ALA A 46 -18.22 -2.55 -9.98
N GLU A 47 -18.13 -3.81 -10.43
CA GLU A 47 -16.87 -4.45 -10.83
C GLU A 47 -16.28 -3.81 -12.10
N GLN A 48 -17.10 -3.57 -13.12
CA GLN A 48 -16.67 -2.88 -14.34
C GLN A 48 -16.15 -1.47 -14.03
N SER A 49 -16.86 -0.73 -13.17
CA SER A 49 -16.41 0.58 -12.68
C SER A 49 -15.08 0.45 -11.93
N TYR A 50 -14.94 -0.53 -11.04
CA TYR A 50 -13.68 -0.79 -10.34
C TYR A 50 -12.52 -1.01 -11.30
N PHE A 51 -12.66 -1.87 -12.31
CA PHE A 51 -11.60 -2.15 -13.28
C PHE A 51 -11.22 -0.90 -14.09
N PHE A 52 -12.20 -0.09 -14.50
CA PHE A 52 -11.95 1.18 -15.18
C PHE A 52 -11.12 2.15 -14.33
N PHE A 53 -11.53 2.39 -13.08
CA PHE A 53 -10.80 3.28 -12.17
C PHE A 53 -9.42 2.72 -11.79
N ASN A 54 -9.31 1.41 -11.61
CA ASN A 54 -8.02 0.78 -11.32
C ASN A 54 -7.06 0.90 -12.51
N GLU A 55 -7.50 0.67 -13.74
CA GLU A 55 -6.66 0.86 -14.93
C GLU A 55 -6.19 2.32 -15.07
N LYS A 56 -7.11 3.28 -14.85
CA LYS A 56 -6.77 4.70 -14.84
C LYS A 56 -5.71 5.01 -13.79
N PHE A 57 -5.90 4.54 -12.56
CA PHE A 57 -4.94 4.71 -11.47
C PHE A 57 -3.55 4.14 -11.82
N GLN A 58 -3.48 2.94 -12.42
CA GLN A 58 -2.21 2.34 -12.84
C GLN A 58 -1.48 3.21 -13.88
N LYS A 59 -2.21 3.74 -14.87
CA LYS A 59 -1.63 4.65 -15.87
C LYS A 59 -1.13 5.96 -15.23
N ASP A 60 -1.89 6.49 -14.27
CA ASP A 60 -1.54 7.72 -13.57
C ASP A 60 -0.30 7.54 -12.68
N ILE A 61 -0.20 6.45 -11.90
CA ILE A 61 0.97 6.19 -11.04
C ILE A 61 2.22 5.93 -11.89
N GLU A 62 2.13 5.18 -12.98
CA GLU A 62 3.25 4.95 -13.90
C GLU A 62 3.73 6.24 -14.56
N ARG A 63 2.79 7.13 -14.94
CA ARG A 63 3.15 8.44 -15.48
C ARG A 63 3.90 9.27 -14.45
N ILE A 64 3.41 9.33 -13.21
CA ILE A 64 4.03 10.12 -12.15
C ILE A 64 5.41 9.57 -11.80
N LYS A 65 5.55 8.25 -11.62
CA LYS A 65 6.85 7.59 -11.38
C LYS A 65 7.89 7.98 -12.43
N ARG A 66 7.50 8.01 -13.71
CA ARG A 66 8.36 8.48 -14.80
C ARG A 66 8.71 9.96 -14.69
N LEU A 67 7.74 10.83 -14.39
CA LEU A 67 7.95 12.27 -14.27
C LEU A 67 8.85 12.65 -13.09
N THR A 68 8.69 11.97 -11.95
CA THR A 68 9.49 12.22 -10.74
C THR A 68 10.81 11.46 -10.73
N ASN A 69 11.02 10.54 -11.69
CA ASN A 69 12.13 9.58 -11.69
C ASN A 69 12.20 8.74 -10.38
N ILE A 70 11.04 8.43 -9.80
CA ILE A 70 10.92 7.59 -8.59
C ILE A 70 10.31 6.26 -9.02
N GLN A 71 10.98 5.15 -8.74
CA GLN A 71 10.55 3.83 -9.24
C GLN A 71 9.47 3.16 -8.38
N TYR A 72 9.49 3.41 -7.08
CA TYR A 72 8.67 2.69 -6.11
C TYR A 72 7.81 3.63 -5.27
N THR A 73 6.63 3.18 -4.90
CA THR A 73 5.94 3.67 -3.71
C THR A 73 6.59 3.09 -2.45
N PHE A 74 6.23 3.61 -1.28
CA PHE A 74 6.71 3.10 -0.01
C PHE A 74 6.35 1.61 0.16
N THR A 75 5.10 1.23 -0.11
CA THR A 75 4.68 -0.18 0.03
C THR A 75 5.36 -1.10 -0.98
N GLU A 76 5.51 -0.68 -2.24
CA GLU A 76 6.21 -1.44 -3.27
C GLU A 76 7.69 -1.64 -2.91
N TYR A 77 8.32 -0.62 -2.34
CA TYR A 77 9.70 -0.71 -1.90
C TYR A 77 9.86 -1.69 -0.74
N LEU A 78 8.96 -1.68 0.26
CA LEU A 78 9.00 -2.66 1.36
C LEU A 78 8.85 -4.10 0.85
N ASP A 79 7.94 -4.34 -0.09
CA ASP A 79 7.77 -5.64 -0.73
C ASP A 79 9.03 -6.06 -1.51
N PHE A 80 9.57 -5.13 -2.31
CA PHE A 80 10.79 -5.35 -3.07
C PHE A 80 11.98 -5.66 -2.16
N TRP A 81 12.20 -4.86 -1.11
CA TRP A 81 13.29 -5.05 -0.17
C TRP A 81 13.20 -6.39 0.53
N MET A 82 12.01 -6.75 1.03
CA MET A 82 11.81 -8.03 1.71
C MET A 82 12.12 -9.20 0.76
N LYS A 83 11.55 -9.19 -0.45
CA LYS A 83 11.68 -10.31 -1.41
C LYS A 83 13.06 -10.42 -2.06
N ASN A 84 13.69 -9.30 -2.39
CA ASN A 84 14.87 -9.28 -3.26
C ASN A 84 16.16 -8.94 -2.53
N LEU A 85 16.09 -8.23 -1.39
CA LEU A 85 17.28 -7.78 -0.66
C LEU A 85 17.45 -8.47 0.69
N TYR A 86 16.36 -8.80 1.38
CA TYR A 86 16.44 -9.41 2.71
C TYR A 86 16.35 -10.94 2.67
N LEU A 87 15.23 -11.49 2.19
CA LEU A 87 14.97 -12.94 2.22
C LEU A 87 16.06 -13.79 1.54
N PRO A 88 16.63 -13.41 0.38
CA PRO A 88 17.63 -14.23 -0.30
C PRO A 88 18.95 -14.36 0.46
N TYR A 89 19.27 -13.40 1.34
CA TYR A 89 20.60 -13.30 1.95
C TYR A 89 20.62 -13.58 3.46
N SER A 90 19.47 -13.92 4.07
CA SER A 90 19.33 -13.73 5.52
C SER A 90 19.36 -14.97 6.44
N ASP A 91 19.41 -16.25 6.06
CA ASP A 91 19.27 -17.53 6.84
C ASP A 91 18.76 -17.67 8.31
N SER A 92 18.26 -16.63 8.95
CA SER A 92 17.91 -16.57 10.36
C SER A 92 16.40 -16.70 10.56
N SER A 93 16.01 -17.13 11.75
CA SER A 93 14.61 -17.11 12.19
C SER A 93 14.02 -15.69 12.21
N ALA A 94 14.86 -14.64 12.21
CA ALA A 94 14.42 -13.26 12.13
C ALA A 94 13.69 -12.95 10.81
N LYS A 95 13.94 -13.69 9.72
CA LYS A 95 13.16 -13.58 8.45
C LYS A 95 11.67 -13.69 8.67
N VAL A 96 11.25 -14.62 9.53
CA VAL A 96 9.83 -14.83 9.83
C VAL A 96 9.26 -13.64 10.59
N GLY A 97 10.00 -13.13 11.59
CA GLY A 97 9.61 -11.95 12.35
C GLY A 97 9.48 -10.70 11.49
N TYR A 98 10.45 -10.45 10.62
CA TYR A 98 10.43 -9.30 9.72
C TYR A 98 9.36 -9.42 8.64
N SER A 99 9.21 -10.60 8.02
CA SER A 99 8.14 -10.84 7.04
C SER A 99 6.77 -10.63 7.68
N TRP A 100 6.53 -11.22 8.84
CA TRP A 100 5.27 -11.06 9.56
C TRP A 100 5.01 -9.60 9.91
N THR A 101 6.02 -8.87 10.40
CA THR A 101 5.86 -7.45 10.73
C THR A 101 5.52 -6.61 9.51
N ILE A 102 6.22 -6.78 8.38
CA ILE A 102 5.93 -6.00 7.17
C ILE A 102 4.53 -6.34 6.63
N TYR A 103 4.24 -7.63 6.41
CA TYR A 103 3.01 -8.01 5.69
C TYR A 103 1.74 -8.00 6.56
N GLN A 104 1.87 -8.24 7.87
CA GLN A 104 0.71 -8.35 8.77
C GLN A 104 0.49 -7.12 9.64
N ILE A 105 1.54 -6.33 9.91
CA ILE A 105 1.40 -5.12 10.73
C ILE A 105 1.52 -3.86 9.86
N ILE A 106 2.63 -3.66 9.16
CA ILE A 106 2.92 -2.38 8.50
C ILE A 106 2.04 -2.18 7.27
N LEU A 107 2.09 -3.08 6.28
CA LEU A 107 1.38 -2.90 5.01
C LEU A 107 -0.14 -2.74 5.18
N PRO A 108 -0.83 -3.49 6.07
CA PRO A 108 -2.26 -3.28 6.30
C PRO A 108 -2.61 -1.94 6.95
N LYS A 109 -1.66 -1.27 7.60
CA LYS A 109 -1.86 0.02 8.29
C LYS A 109 -1.52 1.23 7.43
N VAL A 110 -0.87 1.03 6.27
CA VAL A 110 -0.66 2.11 5.31
C VAL A 110 -1.98 2.52 4.70
N LYS A 111 -2.60 3.58 5.26
CA LYS A 111 -3.88 4.13 4.79
C LYS A 111 -3.75 4.92 3.49
N ARG A 112 -2.59 5.56 3.28
CA ARG A 112 -2.29 6.40 2.11
C ARG A 112 -0.86 6.13 1.68
N ASP A 113 -0.68 5.32 0.66
CA ASP A 113 0.65 5.06 0.13
C ASP A 113 1.22 6.30 -0.58
N VAL A 114 2.53 6.42 -0.59
CA VAL A 114 3.26 7.59 -1.10
C VAL A 114 4.42 7.14 -1.97
N LEU A 115 4.85 7.98 -2.90
CA LEU A 115 6.11 7.74 -3.61
C LEU A 115 7.27 7.68 -2.62
N LEU A 116 8.21 6.75 -2.81
CA LEU A 116 9.32 6.52 -1.88
C LEU A 116 10.14 7.80 -1.63
N GLY A 117 10.43 8.57 -2.69
CA GLY A 117 11.16 9.84 -2.58
C GLY A 117 10.37 10.99 -1.93
N MET A 118 9.08 10.78 -1.62
CA MET A 118 8.17 11.76 -1.00
C MET A 118 7.77 11.33 0.43
N VAL A 119 8.38 10.27 0.97
CA VAL A 119 8.17 9.86 2.36
C VAL A 119 8.64 10.97 3.30
N THR A 120 7.76 11.38 4.20
CA THR A 120 8.05 12.41 5.21
C THR A 120 8.14 11.79 6.60
N THR A 121 8.79 12.48 7.54
CA THR A 121 8.80 12.06 8.95
C THR A 121 7.39 11.94 9.50
N LYS A 122 6.51 12.90 9.18
CA LYS A 122 5.10 12.86 9.58
C LYS A 122 4.39 11.61 9.10
N PHE A 123 4.60 11.20 7.85
CA PHE A 123 4.01 9.96 7.33
C PHE A 123 4.47 8.74 8.14
N LEU A 124 5.76 8.68 8.49
CA LEU A 124 6.31 7.58 9.28
C LEU A 124 5.80 7.60 10.72
N ASP A 125 5.73 8.77 11.35
CA ASP A 125 5.19 8.93 12.70
C ASP A 125 3.70 8.52 12.75
N ASP A 126 2.88 9.03 11.83
CA ASP A 126 1.47 8.65 11.73
C ASP A 126 1.32 7.14 11.48
N LEU A 127 2.20 6.52 10.68
CA LEU A 127 2.19 5.07 10.45
C LEU A 127 2.59 4.27 11.68
N ILE A 128 3.59 4.73 12.44
CA ILE A 128 4.00 4.11 13.71
C ILE A 128 2.85 4.16 14.71
N ASP A 129 2.20 5.31 14.85
CA ASP A 129 1.03 5.50 15.73
C ASP A 129 -0.13 4.54 15.36
N GLU A 130 -0.36 4.29 14.07
CA GLU A 130 -1.37 3.32 13.61
C GLU A 130 -0.98 1.86 13.91
N CYS A 131 0.32 1.60 14.08
CA CYS A 131 0.88 0.31 14.45
C CYS A 131 1.03 0.11 15.97
N ASP A 132 0.85 1.15 16.79
CA ASP A 132 1.20 1.22 18.21
C ASP A 132 0.43 0.21 19.11
N GLY A 133 -0.57 -0.48 18.55
CA GLY A 133 -1.18 -1.67 19.16
C GLY A 133 -0.28 -2.92 19.20
N TYR A 134 0.86 -2.91 18.50
CA TYR A 134 1.78 -4.04 18.39
C TYR A 134 3.17 -3.69 18.93
N SER A 135 3.36 -3.77 20.26
CA SER A 135 4.66 -3.82 20.96
C SER A 135 5.72 -2.78 20.51
N ASN A 136 5.89 -1.73 21.33
CA ASN A 136 6.85 -0.60 21.24
C ASN A 136 8.34 -0.92 20.95
N ALA A 137 8.75 -2.19 20.89
CA ALA A 137 10.16 -2.57 20.76
C ALA A 137 10.60 -2.91 19.32
N LEU A 138 9.74 -3.53 18.50
CA LEU A 138 10.15 -4.09 17.20
C LEU A 138 9.97 -3.12 16.04
N LEU A 139 8.86 -2.39 15.99
CA LEU A 139 8.54 -1.43 14.91
C LEU A 139 9.52 -0.24 14.85
N PRO A 140 9.87 0.42 15.96
CA PRO A 140 10.82 1.54 15.91
C PRO A 140 12.24 1.09 15.52
N TRP A 141 12.66 -0.11 15.93
CA TRP A 141 13.97 -0.66 15.55
C TRP A 141 14.03 -1.02 14.06
N LEU A 142 12.96 -1.63 13.54
CA LEU A 142 12.80 -1.92 12.12
C LEU A 142 12.86 -0.66 11.27
N ILE A 143 12.02 0.33 11.57
CA ILE A 143 11.97 1.59 10.81
C ILE A 143 13.30 2.34 10.90
N LYS A 144 13.97 2.33 12.06
CA LYS A 144 15.33 2.91 12.19
C LYS A 144 16.38 2.15 11.37
N SER A 145 16.29 0.81 11.32
CA SER A 145 17.16 -0.01 10.47
C SER A 145 16.94 0.25 8.97
N PHE A 146 15.76 0.73 8.57
CA PHE A 146 15.46 1.13 7.19
C PHE A 146 15.99 2.52 6.82
N ILE A 147 16.06 3.47 7.77
CA ILE A 147 16.44 4.87 7.50
C ILE A 147 17.98 5.06 7.48
N TRP A 148 18.74 4.15 8.10
CA TRP A 148 20.19 4.26 8.29
C TRP A 148 21.03 3.23 7.51
N HIS A 149 20.45 2.58 6.50
CA HIS A 149 21.15 1.80 5.48
C HIS A 149 20.81 2.29 4.08
#